data_AF-A0A954YPB5-F1
#
_entry.id   AF-A0A954YPB5-F1
#
_cell.length_a   1.000
_cell.length_b   1.000
_cell.length_c   1.000
_cell.angle_alpha   90.00
_cell.angle_beta   90.00
_cell.angle_gamma   90.00
#
_symmetry.space_group_name_H-M   'P 1'
#
loop_
_entity.id
_entity.type
_entity.pdbx_description
1 polymer ?
#
loop_
_entity_poly.entity_id
_entity_poly.type
_entity_poly.pdbx_seq_one_letter_code
_entity_poly.pdbx_strand_id
1 'polypeptide(L)'
;MALQKKFTCWTSGIFLILMGTAAVPARAQFLCEPGTVSPSGLQPCSDCPPGTFQPDSGESSCIPCSPGRFAPTPGAAVCILCAPGTFASNPGQQSCQQCQTGTFAAAPGSNACQPCVPGSYAATPGQTQCDLCEAGTAQPQSAADECVECSPGYFAGSPGQQLCVACPPGKIQPLPGSALCEDCPEDTFQNQSGQIECLLCPSCETSPAGSSMCSLADCMDIDMDGFGQFGCPTCTGGTAIDCDDFDDTTYPGAPEICDDLIDNDCDFAPDCADPECALTQVCGGPDSDGDGVVDIDDVCNNTPPGLAVDAAGRPLGDIDHDCDTDLADFQLFASGFSGPL
;
A
#
# COMPACT_ATOMS: atom_id res chain seq x y z
N MET A 1 -45.69 -73.23 14.71
CA MET A 1 -47.16 -73.32 14.56
C MET A 1 -47.45 -73.18 13.07
N ALA A 2 -47.49 -74.29 12.31
CA ALA A 2 -48.72 -75.01 11.93
C ALA A 2 -49.60 -74.10 11.05
N LEU A 3 -49.77 -74.34 9.74
CA LEU A 3 -50.51 -75.48 9.20
C LEU A 3 -50.31 -75.60 7.68
N GLN A 4 -49.85 -76.77 7.22
CA GLN A 4 -50.02 -77.27 5.86
C GLN A 4 -51.47 -77.78 5.72
N LYS A 5 -52.21 -77.39 4.68
CA LYS A 5 -53.49 -78.05 4.32
C LYS A 5 -53.52 -78.44 2.84
N LYS A 6 -53.38 -79.76 2.69
CA LYS A 6 -53.59 -80.67 1.56
C LYS A 6 -54.73 -80.27 0.62
N PHE A 7 -54.43 -80.29 -0.69
CA PHE A 7 -55.42 -80.45 -1.76
C PHE A 7 -55.84 -81.92 -1.83
N THR A 8 -57.15 -82.18 -1.76
CA THR A 8 -57.75 -83.47 -2.14
C THR A 8 -58.67 -83.26 -3.33
N CYS A 9 -58.31 -83.92 -4.43
CA CYS A 9 -59.08 -84.05 -5.66
C CYS A 9 -60.13 -85.17 -5.48
N TRP A 10 -61.40 -84.88 -5.73
CA TRP A 10 -62.45 -85.89 -5.93
C TRP A 10 -63.29 -85.54 -7.16
N THR A 11 -63.76 -86.61 -7.78
CA THR A 11 -64.10 -86.80 -9.20
C THR A 11 -65.55 -86.48 -9.58
N SER A 12 -65.73 -86.21 -10.88
CA SER A 12 -66.91 -86.48 -11.70
C SER A 12 -68.20 -85.70 -11.43
N GLY A 13 -68.47 -84.74 -12.33
CA GLY A 13 -69.76 -84.07 -12.46
C GLY A 13 -69.91 -83.40 -13.83
N ILE A 14 -70.39 -84.19 -14.80
CA ILE A 14 -71.28 -83.83 -15.93
C ILE A 14 -70.99 -82.48 -16.60
N PHE A 15 -70.33 -82.57 -17.76
CA PHE A 15 -70.14 -81.47 -18.72
C PHE A 15 -71.50 -81.12 -19.37
N LEU A 16 -72.21 -80.16 -18.78
CA LEU A 16 -73.31 -79.46 -19.43
C LEU A 16 -72.72 -78.52 -20.49
N ILE A 17 -72.99 -78.83 -21.76
CA ILE A 17 -72.67 -78.00 -22.92
C ILE A 17 -73.54 -76.74 -22.85
N LEU A 18 -73.05 -75.72 -22.15
CA LEU A 18 -73.50 -74.35 -22.37
C LEU A 18 -72.57 -73.74 -23.41
N MET A 19 -73.13 -73.47 -24.59
CA MET A 19 -72.57 -72.53 -25.55
C MET A 19 -72.57 -71.13 -24.93
N GLY A 20 -71.69 -70.91 -23.96
CA GLY A 20 -71.30 -69.58 -23.55
C GLY A 20 -70.42 -69.05 -24.67
N THR A 21 -70.91 -68.07 -25.41
CA THR A 21 -70.04 -67.16 -26.15
C THR A 21 -69.02 -66.64 -25.15
N ALA A 22 -67.81 -67.19 -25.16
CA ALA A 22 -66.67 -66.57 -24.53
C ALA A 22 -66.53 -65.23 -25.24
N ALA A 23 -67.08 -64.18 -24.64
CA ALA A 23 -66.69 -62.83 -24.96
C ALA A 23 -65.17 -62.84 -24.77
N VAL A 24 -64.45 -62.80 -25.90
CA VAL A 24 -63.04 -62.42 -25.89
C VAL A 24 -63.05 -61.12 -25.08
N PRO A 25 -62.38 -61.05 -23.92
CA PRO A 25 -62.40 -59.82 -23.14
C PRO A 25 -61.93 -58.72 -24.08
N ALA A 26 -62.72 -57.64 -24.17
CA ALA A 26 -62.32 -56.45 -24.90
C ALA A 26 -60.87 -56.18 -24.55
N ARG A 27 -60.01 -56.14 -25.59
CA ARG A 27 -58.56 -55.94 -25.48
C ARG A 27 -58.32 -54.91 -24.36
N ALA A 28 -57.69 -55.31 -23.27
CA ALA A 28 -57.28 -54.36 -22.24
C ALA A 28 -56.39 -53.34 -22.93
N GLN A 29 -56.92 -52.14 -23.14
CA GLN A 29 -56.21 -51.04 -23.77
C GLN A 29 -55.25 -50.51 -22.71
N PHE A 30 -54.02 -50.99 -22.74
CA PHE A 30 -52.97 -50.52 -21.84
C PHE A 30 -52.52 -49.14 -22.33
N LEU A 31 -52.84 -48.11 -21.54
CA LEU A 31 -52.35 -46.75 -21.73
C LEU A 31 -50.82 -46.74 -21.62
N CYS A 32 -50.18 -45.83 -22.34
CA CYS A 32 -48.77 -45.54 -22.09
C CYS A 32 -48.59 -44.98 -20.68
N GLU A 33 -47.59 -45.47 -19.97
CA GLU A 33 -47.24 -44.97 -18.63
C GLU A 33 -46.47 -43.64 -18.75
N PRO A 34 -46.43 -42.82 -17.68
CA PRO A 34 -45.64 -41.59 -17.65
C PRO A 34 -44.20 -41.82 -18.12
N GLY A 35 -43.70 -40.89 -18.93
CA GLY A 35 -42.41 -40.99 -19.61
C GLY A 35 -42.44 -41.71 -20.95
N THR A 36 -43.57 -42.30 -21.36
CA THR A 36 -43.73 -42.97 -22.66
C THR A 36 -44.93 -42.46 -23.43
N VAL A 37 -44.90 -42.53 -24.76
CA VAL A 37 -45.98 -42.06 -25.64
C VAL A 37 -46.19 -42.97 -26.84
N SER A 38 -47.36 -42.87 -27.47
CA SER A 38 -47.62 -43.45 -28.79
C SER A 38 -48.69 -42.62 -29.52
N PRO A 39 -48.79 -42.66 -30.87
CA PRO A 39 -49.77 -41.85 -31.60
C PRO A 39 -51.23 -42.07 -31.16
N SER A 40 -51.55 -43.22 -30.56
CA SER A 40 -52.88 -43.57 -30.04
C SER A 40 -53.00 -43.48 -28.52
N GLY A 41 -51.92 -43.14 -27.78
CA GLY A 41 -51.88 -43.17 -26.32
C GLY A 41 -51.89 -44.58 -25.70
N LEU A 42 -51.88 -45.62 -26.53
CA LEU A 42 -51.98 -47.03 -26.13
C LEU A 42 -50.75 -47.81 -26.58
N GLN A 43 -50.49 -48.95 -25.93
CA GLN A 43 -49.38 -49.82 -26.30
C GLN A 43 -49.41 -50.27 -27.78
N PRO A 44 -48.23 -50.44 -28.43
CA PRO A 44 -46.87 -50.29 -27.88
C PRO A 44 -46.42 -48.83 -27.75
N CYS A 45 -45.73 -48.51 -26.65
CA CYS A 45 -45.27 -47.16 -26.32
C CYS A 45 -43.76 -47.03 -26.56
N SER A 46 -43.31 -45.81 -26.82
CA SER A 46 -41.89 -45.44 -26.91
C SER A 46 -41.54 -44.43 -25.83
N ASP A 47 -40.34 -44.56 -25.26
CA ASP A 47 -39.79 -43.61 -24.30
C ASP A 47 -39.72 -42.20 -24.90
N CYS A 48 -40.05 -41.21 -24.07
CA CYS A 48 -39.73 -39.83 -24.39
C CYS A 48 -38.22 -39.65 -24.51
N PRO A 49 -37.72 -39.03 -25.60
CA PRO A 49 -36.28 -38.82 -25.76
C PRO A 49 -35.73 -37.86 -24.70
N PRO A 50 -34.41 -37.90 -24.41
CA PRO A 50 -33.75 -36.95 -23.52
C PRO A 50 -34.11 -35.50 -23.87
N GLY A 51 -34.29 -34.69 -22.84
CA GLY A 51 -34.76 -33.30 -22.94
C GLY A 51 -36.29 -33.16 -22.95
N THR A 52 -37.03 -34.27 -23.04
CA THR A 52 -38.49 -34.25 -23.02
C THR A 52 -39.04 -35.13 -21.90
N PHE A 53 -40.28 -34.89 -21.50
CA PHE A 53 -40.97 -35.63 -20.45
C PHE A 53 -42.45 -35.79 -20.76
N GLN A 54 -43.12 -36.73 -20.08
CA GLN A 54 -44.57 -36.86 -20.14
C GLN A 54 -45.10 -37.27 -18.75
N PRO A 55 -45.76 -36.38 -18.00
CA PRO A 55 -46.23 -36.70 -16.64
C PRO A 55 -47.49 -37.57 -16.62
N ASP A 56 -48.30 -37.53 -17.68
CA ASP A 56 -49.62 -38.14 -17.73
C ASP A 56 -49.62 -39.44 -18.55
N SER A 57 -50.42 -40.40 -18.12
CA SER A 57 -50.60 -41.65 -18.85
C SER A 57 -51.52 -41.49 -20.05
N GLY A 58 -51.27 -42.23 -21.13
CA GLY A 58 -52.16 -42.26 -22.29
C GLY A 58 -51.91 -41.16 -23.33
N GLU A 59 -50.78 -40.47 -23.21
CA GLU A 59 -50.48 -39.31 -24.05
C GLU A 59 -49.82 -39.68 -25.38
N SER A 60 -49.98 -38.76 -26.34
CA SER A 60 -49.54 -38.98 -27.72
C SER A 60 -48.23 -38.30 -28.10
N SER A 61 -47.70 -37.44 -27.22
CA SER A 61 -46.50 -36.66 -27.49
C SER A 61 -45.73 -36.31 -26.22
N CYS A 62 -44.42 -36.13 -26.35
CA CYS A 62 -43.55 -35.73 -25.26
C CYS A 62 -43.44 -34.20 -25.20
N ILE A 63 -43.40 -33.67 -23.99
CA ILE A 63 -43.32 -32.24 -23.69
C ILE A 63 -41.83 -31.88 -23.51
N PRO A 64 -41.29 -30.87 -24.20
CA PRO A 64 -39.91 -30.43 -23.93
C PRO A 64 -39.79 -29.85 -22.53
N CYS A 65 -38.67 -30.11 -21.85
CA CYS A 65 -38.36 -29.43 -20.59
C CYS A 65 -38.31 -27.92 -20.81
N SER A 66 -38.96 -27.14 -19.96
CA SER A 66 -38.86 -25.67 -19.99
C SER A 66 -37.44 -25.20 -19.64
N PRO A 67 -37.02 -23.99 -20.04
CA PRO A 67 -35.77 -23.39 -19.55
C PRO A 67 -35.67 -23.47 -18.02
N GLY A 68 -34.45 -23.67 -17.53
CA GLY A 68 -34.15 -23.98 -16.13
C GLY A 68 -34.30 -25.45 -15.77
N ARG A 69 -34.75 -26.31 -16.70
CA ARG A 69 -34.93 -27.74 -16.44
C ARG A 69 -34.31 -28.60 -17.53
N PHE A 70 -34.00 -29.83 -17.17
CA PHE A 70 -33.42 -30.82 -18.07
C PHE A 70 -33.95 -32.24 -17.81
N ALA A 71 -33.82 -33.10 -18.81
CA ALA A 71 -34.07 -34.54 -18.69
C ALA A 71 -32.91 -35.32 -19.34
N PRO A 72 -32.02 -35.95 -18.56
CA PRO A 72 -30.78 -36.52 -19.09
C PRO A 72 -30.96 -37.89 -19.75
N THR A 73 -32.01 -38.61 -19.39
CA THR A 73 -32.27 -39.98 -19.84
C THR A 73 -33.61 -40.07 -20.56
N PRO A 74 -33.77 -41.05 -21.48
CA PRO A 74 -35.08 -41.36 -22.04
C PRO A 74 -36.08 -41.78 -20.95
N GLY A 75 -37.37 -41.65 -21.24
CA GLY A 75 -38.43 -42.16 -20.37
C GLY A 75 -38.75 -41.24 -19.18
N ALA A 76 -38.38 -39.96 -19.23
CA ALA A 76 -38.57 -39.05 -18.12
C ALA A 76 -40.06 -38.72 -17.90
N ALA A 77 -40.58 -38.94 -16.69
CA ALA A 77 -41.92 -38.50 -16.29
C ALA A 77 -41.95 -37.04 -15.78
N VAL A 78 -40.79 -36.47 -15.46
CA VAL A 78 -40.63 -35.10 -14.95
C VAL A 78 -39.27 -34.53 -15.35
N CYS A 79 -39.19 -33.23 -15.60
CA CYS A 79 -37.92 -32.54 -15.80
C CYS A 79 -37.29 -32.08 -14.48
N ILE A 80 -35.98 -32.29 -14.37
CA ILE A 80 -35.15 -31.96 -13.21
C ILE A 80 -34.75 -30.48 -13.29
N LEU A 81 -34.79 -29.76 -12.17
CA LEU A 81 -34.29 -28.39 -12.09
C LEU A 81 -32.76 -28.36 -12.21
N CYS A 82 -32.21 -27.37 -12.89
CA CYS A 82 -30.79 -27.07 -12.78
C CYS A 82 -30.42 -26.75 -11.34
N ALA A 83 -29.32 -27.31 -10.85
CA ALA A 83 -28.80 -26.96 -9.53
C ALA A 83 -28.27 -25.52 -9.54
N PRO A 84 -28.20 -24.83 -8.38
CA PRO A 84 -27.47 -23.57 -8.26
C PRO A 84 -26.06 -23.67 -8.87
N GLY A 85 -25.60 -22.60 -9.50
CA GLY A 85 -24.37 -22.57 -10.30
C GLY A 85 -24.52 -23.11 -11.71
N THR A 86 -25.68 -23.67 -12.07
CA THR A 86 -25.96 -24.18 -13.41
C THR A 86 -27.25 -23.61 -13.97
N PHE A 87 -27.35 -23.61 -15.31
CA PHE A 87 -28.51 -23.09 -16.01
C PHE A 87 -28.89 -23.90 -17.24
N ALA A 88 -30.13 -23.73 -17.67
CA ALA A 88 -30.66 -24.29 -18.92
C ALA A 88 -31.42 -23.20 -19.70
N SER A 89 -30.82 -22.64 -20.75
CA SER A 89 -31.38 -21.51 -21.50
C SER A 89 -32.49 -21.88 -22.48
N ASN A 90 -32.43 -23.08 -23.05
CA ASN A 90 -33.32 -23.49 -24.13
C ASN A 90 -34.28 -24.60 -23.69
N PRO A 91 -35.51 -24.63 -24.22
CA PRO A 91 -36.38 -25.77 -24.03
C PRO A 91 -35.74 -27.06 -24.56
N GLY A 92 -36.05 -28.20 -23.96
CA GLY A 92 -35.61 -29.50 -24.46
C GLY A 92 -34.18 -29.88 -24.07
N GLN A 93 -33.58 -29.22 -23.08
CA GLN A 93 -32.19 -29.50 -22.71
C GLN A 93 -32.01 -30.82 -21.96
N GLN A 94 -30.90 -31.50 -22.27
CA GLN A 94 -30.55 -32.81 -21.71
C GLN A 94 -29.61 -32.69 -20.50
N SER A 95 -29.04 -31.51 -20.28
CA SER A 95 -28.15 -31.20 -19.17
C SER A 95 -28.17 -29.69 -18.90
N CYS A 96 -27.73 -29.32 -17.70
CA CYS A 96 -27.49 -27.92 -17.34
C CYS A 96 -26.04 -27.55 -17.63
N GLN A 97 -25.83 -26.30 -18.05
CA GLN A 97 -24.51 -25.71 -18.27
C GLN A 97 -24.06 -24.98 -17.00
N GLN A 98 -22.77 -25.04 -16.66
CA GLN A 98 -22.24 -24.24 -15.56
C GLN A 98 -22.13 -22.77 -15.94
N CYS A 99 -22.41 -21.89 -14.98
CA CYS A 99 -22.03 -20.49 -15.09
C CYS A 99 -20.52 -20.37 -15.24
N GLN A 100 -20.08 -19.58 -16.21
CA GLN A 100 -18.65 -19.29 -16.38
C GLN A 100 -18.21 -18.27 -15.33
N THR A 101 -16.89 -18.09 -15.19
CA THR A 101 -16.33 -17.05 -14.32
C THR A 101 -16.93 -15.68 -14.65
N GLY A 102 -17.05 -14.84 -13.63
CA GLY A 102 -17.79 -13.59 -13.67
C GLY A 102 -19.31 -13.70 -13.69
N THR A 103 -19.87 -14.91 -13.68
CA THR A 103 -21.32 -15.10 -13.63
C THR A 103 -21.71 -16.12 -12.57
N PHE A 104 -22.93 -16.02 -12.06
CA PHE A 104 -23.45 -16.90 -11.03
C PHE A 104 -24.91 -17.28 -11.27
N ALA A 105 -25.38 -18.34 -10.62
CA ALA A 105 -26.79 -18.71 -10.57
C ALA A 105 -27.17 -19.12 -9.15
N ALA A 106 -27.82 -18.24 -8.41
CA ALA A 106 -28.15 -18.48 -7.00
C ALA A 106 -29.29 -19.49 -6.80
N ALA A 107 -30.30 -19.45 -7.67
CA ALA A 107 -31.50 -20.25 -7.52
C ALA A 107 -31.44 -21.56 -8.32
N PRO A 108 -32.00 -22.66 -7.80
CA PRO A 108 -32.28 -23.82 -8.63
C PRO A 108 -33.27 -23.45 -9.74
N GLY A 109 -33.14 -24.09 -10.90
CA GLY A 109 -34.00 -23.80 -12.04
C GLY A 109 -33.62 -22.56 -12.82
N SER A 110 -32.41 -22.03 -12.64
CA SER A 110 -31.95 -20.86 -13.40
C SER A 110 -31.93 -21.16 -14.89
N ASN A 111 -32.47 -20.26 -15.70
CA ASN A 111 -32.42 -20.35 -17.16
C ASN A 111 -31.30 -19.51 -17.79
N ALA A 112 -30.61 -18.71 -16.98
CA ALA A 112 -29.43 -17.95 -17.37
C ALA A 112 -28.55 -17.71 -16.15
N CYS A 113 -27.27 -17.43 -16.37
CA CYS A 113 -26.38 -16.91 -15.34
C CYS A 113 -26.50 -15.39 -15.25
N GLN A 114 -26.43 -14.88 -14.04
CA GLN A 114 -26.41 -13.45 -13.76
C GLN A 114 -24.95 -12.98 -13.70
N PRO A 115 -24.60 -11.84 -14.31
CA PRO A 115 -23.26 -11.29 -14.19
C PRO A 115 -23.03 -10.75 -12.77
N CYS A 116 -21.79 -10.86 -12.30
CA CYS A 116 -21.37 -10.12 -11.11
C CYS A 116 -21.46 -8.62 -11.35
N VAL A 117 -21.94 -7.88 -10.35
CA VAL A 117 -22.05 -6.42 -10.42
C VAL A 117 -20.68 -5.79 -10.12
N PRO A 118 -20.40 -4.56 -10.58
CA PRO A 118 -19.17 -3.87 -10.21
C PRO A 118 -18.96 -3.84 -8.69
N GLY A 119 -17.73 -4.08 -8.27
CA GLY A 119 -17.33 -4.33 -6.88
C GLY A 119 -17.39 -5.81 -6.47
N SER A 120 -17.81 -6.71 -7.37
CA SER A 120 -17.87 -8.14 -7.11
C SER A 120 -17.37 -8.96 -8.29
N TYR A 121 -16.97 -10.20 -8.02
CA TYR A 121 -16.41 -11.11 -9.00
C TYR A 121 -16.85 -12.55 -8.75
N ALA A 122 -16.66 -13.41 -9.74
CA ALA A 122 -16.82 -14.86 -9.59
C ALA A 122 -15.62 -15.57 -10.22
N ALA A 123 -14.65 -15.99 -9.39
CA ALA A 123 -13.40 -16.58 -9.86
C ALA A 123 -13.52 -18.03 -10.33
N THR A 124 -14.63 -18.71 -10.03
CA THR A 124 -14.76 -20.14 -10.35
C THR A 124 -16.05 -20.45 -11.14
N PRO A 125 -15.99 -21.35 -12.13
CA PRO A 125 -17.19 -21.81 -12.80
C PRO A 125 -18.17 -22.48 -11.83
N GLY A 126 -19.46 -22.24 -12.03
CA GLY A 126 -20.52 -22.82 -11.21
C GLY A 126 -20.77 -22.10 -9.89
N GLN A 127 -20.27 -20.87 -9.73
CA GLN A 127 -20.53 -20.08 -8.52
C GLN A 127 -22.02 -19.79 -8.33
N THR A 128 -22.48 -19.85 -7.08
CA THR A 128 -23.87 -19.59 -6.71
C THR A 128 -24.09 -18.15 -6.25
N GLN A 129 -23.01 -17.40 -6.06
CA GLN A 129 -22.99 -15.98 -5.72
C GLN A 129 -21.67 -15.37 -6.20
N CYS A 130 -21.62 -14.05 -6.29
CA CYS A 130 -20.37 -13.32 -6.48
C CYS A 130 -19.75 -12.99 -5.13
N ASP A 131 -18.42 -13.01 -5.08
CA ASP A 131 -17.63 -12.54 -3.95
C ASP A 131 -17.37 -11.04 -4.11
N LEU A 132 -17.35 -10.29 -3.01
CA LEU A 132 -17.00 -8.88 -3.04
C LEU A 132 -15.49 -8.73 -3.19
N CYS A 133 -15.06 -7.69 -3.90
CA CYS A 133 -13.65 -7.27 -3.86
C CYS A 133 -13.26 -6.96 -2.42
N GLU A 134 -12.13 -7.50 -1.96
CA GLU A 134 -11.61 -7.19 -0.64
C GLU A 134 -11.07 -5.76 -0.60
N ALA A 135 -10.94 -5.19 0.61
CA ALA A 135 -10.32 -3.88 0.77
C ALA A 135 -8.88 -3.91 0.21
N GLY A 136 -8.48 -2.84 -0.48
CA GLY A 136 -7.26 -2.80 -1.30
C GLY A 136 -7.44 -3.20 -2.75
N THR A 137 -8.59 -3.76 -3.12
CA THR A 137 -8.94 -4.12 -4.49
C THR A 137 -10.26 -3.46 -4.93
N ALA A 138 -10.42 -3.28 -6.23
CA ALA A 138 -11.63 -2.73 -6.82
C ALA A 138 -11.97 -3.40 -8.16
N GLN A 139 -13.24 -3.32 -8.56
CA GLN A 139 -13.68 -3.83 -9.85
C GLN A 139 -14.77 -2.96 -10.47
N PRO A 140 -14.45 -2.14 -11.49
CA PRO A 140 -15.42 -1.25 -12.11
C PRO A 140 -16.34 -1.95 -13.12
N GLN A 141 -15.99 -3.14 -13.60
CA GLN A 141 -16.71 -3.84 -14.65
C GLN A 141 -17.68 -4.89 -14.09
N SER A 142 -18.79 -5.09 -14.78
CA SER A 142 -19.65 -6.24 -14.55
C SER A 142 -19.06 -7.50 -15.15
N ALA A 143 -19.49 -8.66 -14.66
CA ALA A 143 -19.07 -9.97 -15.12
C ALA A 143 -17.56 -10.24 -14.98
N ALA A 144 -16.95 -9.69 -13.94
CA ALA A 144 -15.53 -9.86 -13.67
C ALA A 144 -15.24 -11.18 -12.95
N ASP A 145 -14.12 -11.80 -13.29
CA ASP A 145 -13.62 -13.03 -12.67
C ASP A 145 -12.55 -12.79 -11.60
N GLU A 146 -12.05 -11.56 -11.47
CA GLU A 146 -11.14 -11.13 -10.42
C GLU A 146 -11.31 -9.64 -10.07
N CYS A 147 -10.72 -9.23 -8.95
CA CYS A 147 -10.61 -7.83 -8.57
C CYS A 147 -9.21 -7.30 -8.87
N VAL A 148 -9.13 -6.01 -9.17
CA VAL A 148 -7.86 -5.35 -9.51
C VAL A 148 -7.31 -4.67 -8.26
N GLU A 149 -6.04 -4.92 -7.95
CA GLU A 149 -5.35 -4.23 -6.86
C GLU A 149 -5.21 -2.72 -7.15
N CYS A 150 -5.41 -1.90 -6.11
CA CYS A 150 -5.16 -0.48 -6.24
C CYS A 150 -3.67 -0.21 -6.42
N SER A 151 -3.32 0.59 -7.43
CA SER A 151 -1.94 1.00 -7.66
C SER A 151 -1.42 1.91 -6.53
N PRO A 152 -0.10 2.03 -6.33
CA PRO A 152 0.46 3.00 -5.39
C PRO A 152 -0.13 4.41 -5.59
N GLY A 153 -0.37 5.10 -4.47
CA GLY A 153 -1.08 6.38 -4.42
C GLY A 153 -2.60 6.23 -4.36
N TYR A 154 -3.16 5.03 -4.55
CA TYR A 154 -4.59 4.76 -4.51
C TYR A 154 -4.95 3.69 -3.48
N PHE A 155 -6.18 3.73 -2.99
CA PHE A 155 -6.70 2.79 -2.01
C PHE A 155 -8.16 2.41 -2.28
N ALA A 156 -8.59 1.29 -1.70
CA ALA A 156 -10.00 0.89 -1.63
C ALA A 156 -10.33 0.51 -0.19
N GLY A 157 -10.98 1.42 0.54
CA GLY A 157 -11.14 1.30 1.99
C GLY A 157 -12.29 0.42 2.46
N SER A 158 -13.08 -0.15 1.55
CA SER A 158 -14.19 -1.03 1.92
C SER A 158 -14.34 -2.19 0.94
N PRO A 159 -14.77 -3.37 1.42
CA PRO A 159 -15.14 -4.46 0.54
C PRO A 159 -16.25 -4.03 -0.43
N GLY A 160 -16.20 -4.53 -1.66
CA GLY A 160 -17.20 -4.22 -2.68
C GLY A 160 -16.96 -2.91 -3.41
N GLN A 161 -15.80 -2.26 -3.24
CA GLN A 161 -15.53 -0.98 -3.86
C GLN A 161 -15.32 -1.12 -5.37
N GLN A 162 -15.92 -0.20 -6.13
CA GLN A 162 -15.90 -0.26 -7.60
C GLN A 162 -14.67 0.39 -8.20
N LEU A 163 -14.10 1.37 -7.49
CA LEU A 163 -12.98 2.19 -7.96
C LEU A 163 -11.95 2.38 -6.85
N CYS A 164 -10.69 2.26 -7.23
CA CYS A 164 -9.59 2.74 -6.42
C CYS A 164 -9.61 4.26 -6.38
N VAL A 165 -9.52 4.82 -5.18
CA VAL A 165 -9.59 6.27 -4.94
C VAL A 165 -8.19 6.77 -4.60
N ALA A 166 -7.79 7.91 -5.14
CA ALA A 166 -6.50 8.51 -4.84
C ALA A 166 -6.41 8.88 -3.35
N CYS A 167 -5.25 8.69 -2.74
CA CYS A 167 -5.00 9.21 -1.40
C CYS A 167 -5.17 10.74 -1.40
N PRO A 168 -5.92 11.30 -0.45
CA PRO A 168 -6.13 12.74 -0.39
C PRO A 168 -4.82 13.46 0.00
N PRO A 169 -4.70 14.77 -0.25
CA PRO A 169 -3.59 15.56 0.26
C PRO A 169 -3.37 15.35 1.77
N GLY A 170 -2.10 15.35 2.17
CA GLY A 170 -1.61 15.01 3.50
C GLY A 170 -1.45 13.51 3.77
N LYS A 171 -1.86 12.66 2.82
CA LYS A 171 -1.72 11.21 2.92
C LYS A 171 -1.05 10.61 1.69
N ILE A 172 -0.38 9.48 1.88
CA ILE A 172 0.31 8.74 0.83
C ILE A 172 -0.03 7.26 0.86
N GLN A 173 0.31 6.55 -0.21
CA GLN A 173 0.29 5.10 -0.21
C GLN A 173 1.41 4.53 -1.09
N PRO A 174 2.55 4.09 -0.51
CA PRO A 174 3.70 3.63 -1.30
C PRO A 174 3.51 2.25 -1.93
N LEU A 175 2.66 1.40 -1.35
CA LEU A 175 2.48 0.01 -1.78
C LEU A 175 1.16 -0.20 -2.56
N PRO A 176 1.10 -1.13 -3.52
CA PRO A 176 -0.15 -1.54 -4.14
C PRO A 176 -1.06 -2.28 -3.15
N GLY A 177 -2.34 -2.43 -3.50
CA GLY A 177 -3.28 -3.30 -2.79
C GLY A 177 -3.71 -2.78 -1.41
N SER A 178 -3.58 -1.48 -1.14
CA SER A 178 -3.85 -0.94 0.20
C SER A 178 -5.30 -0.57 0.45
N ALA A 179 -5.78 -0.93 1.64
CA ALA A 179 -7.08 -0.52 2.14
C ALA A 179 -7.09 0.90 2.70
N LEU A 180 -5.93 1.51 2.97
CA LEU A 180 -5.83 2.77 3.71
C LEU A 180 -4.72 3.64 3.13
N CYS A 181 -4.83 4.95 3.33
CA CYS A 181 -3.74 5.87 3.09
C CYS A 181 -3.06 6.22 4.40
N GLU A 182 -1.74 6.17 4.40
CA GLU A 182 -0.88 6.56 5.51
C GLU A 182 -0.82 8.09 5.61
N ASP A 183 -0.84 8.62 6.84
CA ASP A 183 -0.59 10.04 7.08
C ASP A 183 0.87 10.36 6.80
N CYS A 184 1.12 11.51 6.15
CA CYS A 184 2.48 12.04 6.16
C CYS A 184 2.95 12.25 7.60
N PRO A 185 4.14 11.79 8.00
CA PRO A 185 4.66 12.03 9.34
C PRO A 185 4.87 13.53 9.60
N GLU A 186 5.13 13.90 10.86
CA GLU A 186 5.48 15.28 11.24
C GLU A 186 6.65 15.80 10.40
N ASP A 187 6.66 17.12 10.16
CA ASP A 187 7.63 17.84 9.30
C ASP A 187 7.66 17.40 7.83
N THR A 188 6.65 16.62 7.42
CA THR A 188 6.41 16.26 6.01
C THR A 188 4.97 16.53 5.61
N PHE A 189 4.77 16.89 4.35
CA PHE A 189 3.46 17.22 3.80
C PHE A 189 3.25 16.62 2.43
N GLN A 190 2.00 16.63 1.96
CA GLN A 190 1.69 16.30 0.58
C GLN A 190 0.51 17.12 0.05
N ASN A 191 0.75 17.98 -0.93
CA ASN A 191 -0.26 18.90 -1.45
C ASN A 191 -1.06 18.34 -2.63
N GLN A 192 -0.66 17.19 -3.19
CA GLN A 192 -1.33 16.54 -4.30
C GLN A 192 -1.97 15.23 -3.86
N SER A 193 -3.11 14.88 -4.47
CA SER A 193 -3.71 13.57 -4.29
C SER A 193 -2.95 12.50 -5.08
N GLY A 194 -3.02 11.25 -4.64
CA GLY A 194 -2.52 10.13 -5.43
C GLY A 194 -1.02 9.90 -5.33
N GLN A 195 -0.40 10.39 -4.26
CA GLN A 195 1.05 10.40 -4.11
C GLN A 195 1.54 9.23 -3.27
N ILE A 196 2.79 8.84 -3.52
CA ILE A 196 3.44 7.68 -2.91
C ILE A 196 4.46 8.07 -1.85
N GLU A 197 4.85 9.35 -1.81
CA GLU A 197 5.88 9.90 -0.94
C GLU A 197 5.47 11.27 -0.43
N CYS A 198 5.90 11.58 0.79
CA CYS A 198 5.71 12.90 1.40
C CYS A 198 6.90 13.80 1.05
N LEU A 199 6.61 15.10 0.93
CA LEU A 199 7.60 16.14 0.73
C LEU A 199 8.04 16.64 2.10
N LEU A 200 9.34 16.90 2.28
CA LEU A 200 9.84 17.56 3.49
C LEU A 200 9.38 19.02 3.52
N CYS A 201 9.05 19.53 4.71
CA CYS A 201 8.86 20.96 4.87
C CYS A 201 10.16 21.72 4.57
N PRO A 202 10.08 22.88 3.88
CA PRO A 202 11.20 23.81 3.75
C PRO A 202 11.70 24.28 5.12
N SER A 203 12.92 24.83 5.17
CA SER A 203 13.48 25.45 6.37
C SER A 203 12.49 26.44 7.01
N CYS A 204 12.38 26.41 8.33
CA CYS A 204 11.47 27.26 9.12
C CYS A 204 9.96 27.02 8.93
N GLU A 205 9.57 25.89 8.32
CA GLU A 205 8.18 25.45 8.28
C GLU A 205 8.05 24.07 8.95
N THR A 206 6.99 23.87 9.72
CA THR A 206 6.64 22.59 10.33
C THR A 206 5.24 22.19 9.87
N SER A 207 4.92 20.90 10.02
CA SER A 207 3.57 20.43 9.77
C SER A 207 3.22 19.27 10.68
N PRO A 208 2.04 19.26 11.33
CA PRO A 208 1.56 18.09 12.04
C PRO A 208 1.39 16.89 11.10
N ALA A 209 1.39 15.67 11.66
CA ALA A 209 1.11 14.47 10.86
C ALA A 209 -0.21 14.57 10.09
N GLY A 210 -0.22 14.14 8.83
CA GLY A 210 -1.38 14.18 7.94
C GLY A 210 -1.61 15.53 7.24
N SER A 211 -0.63 16.45 7.28
CA SER A 211 -0.78 17.80 6.73
C SER A 211 -0.59 17.86 5.21
N SER A 212 -1.43 18.66 4.54
CA SER A 212 -1.34 18.90 3.10
C SER A 212 -0.48 20.11 2.71
N MET A 213 0.06 20.80 3.70
CA MET A 213 0.90 21.98 3.54
C MET A 213 1.74 22.15 4.81
N CYS A 214 2.88 22.80 4.66
CA CYS A 214 3.64 23.29 5.80
C CYS A 214 3.13 24.66 6.22
N SER A 215 3.35 24.98 7.49
CA SER A 215 3.10 26.28 8.08
C SER A 215 4.40 26.79 8.67
N LEU A 216 4.60 28.11 8.64
CA LEU A 216 5.67 28.76 9.38
C LEU A 216 5.70 28.21 10.80
N ALA A 217 6.84 27.63 11.17
CA ALA A 217 7.09 27.24 12.53
C ALA A 217 7.17 28.49 13.41
N ASP A 218 6.72 28.40 14.65
CA ASP A 218 7.22 29.31 15.69
C ASP A 218 8.74 29.10 15.77
N CYS A 219 9.49 30.16 16.12
CA CYS A 219 10.96 30.16 16.17
C CYS A 219 11.49 28.86 16.80
N MET A 220 12.37 28.12 16.10
CA MET A 220 13.17 27.08 16.74
C MET A 220 14.34 27.80 17.40
N ASP A 221 14.19 27.94 18.70
CA ASP A 221 15.07 28.63 19.65
C ASP A 221 15.33 27.58 20.74
N ILE A 222 16.36 26.75 20.54
CA ILE A 222 16.60 25.55 21.35
C ILE A 222 17.13 25.93 22.73
N ASP A 223 17.92 26.99 22.82
CA ASP A 223 18.55 27.48 24.05
C ASP A 223 17.74 28.59 24.76
N MET A 224 16.66 29.09 24.13
CA MET A 224 15.70 30.06 24.65
C MET A 224 16.25 31.49 24.77
N ASP A 225 17.18 31.89 23.92
CA ASP A 225 17.79 33.23 23.89
C ASP A 225 16.95 34.28 23.10
N GLY A 226 15.98 33.81 22.32
CA GLY A 226 15.05 34.63 21.52
C GLY A 226 15.48 34.85 20.06
N PHE A 227 16.61 34.28 19.64
CA PHE A 227 17.08 34.14 18.27
C PHE A 227 16.83 32.70 17.78
N GLY A 228 17.11 32.44 16.51
CA GLY A 228 16.87 31.12 15.95
C GLY A 228 17.42 31.03 14.54
N GLN A 229 17.30 29.85 13.94
CA GLN A 229 17.99 29.53 12.69
C GLN A 229 17.68 30.50 11.52
N PHE A 230 18.71 30.76 10.68
CA PHE A 230 18.63 31.57 9.46
C PHE A 230 17.40 31.25 8.60
N GLY A 231 16.58 32.26 8.32
CA GLY A 231 15.41 32.15 7.43
C GLY A 231 14.05 32.14 8.13
N CYS A 232 14.01 32.21 9.47
CA CYS A 232 12.78 32.24 10.26
C CYS A 232 12.35 33.69 10.58
N PRO A 233 11.16 34.16 10.14
CA PRO A 233 10.77 35.57 10.27
C PRO A 233 10.09 35.95 11.61
N THR A 234 9.83 34.99 12.50
CA THR A 234 9.07 35.19 13.74
C THR A 234 9.93 35.25 15.01
N CYS A 235 11.24 35.01 14.92
CA CYS A 235 12.17 35.18 16.05
C CYS A 235 12.31 36.67 16.42
N THR A 236 12.62 36.96 17.69
CA THR A 236 12.70 38.34 18.22
C THR A 236 13.77 39.17 17.49
N GLY A 237 14.82 38.50 16.98
CA GLY A 237 15.88 39.06 16.13
C GLY A 237 15.54 39.25 14.65
N GLY A 238 14.38 38.80 14.15
CA GLY A 238 14.10 38.78 12.71
C GLY A 238 15.15 37.97 11.94
N THR A 239 15.46 38.34 10.70
CA THR A 239 16.34 37.58 9.77
C THR A 239 17.81 37.40 10.20
N ALA A 240 18.16 37.67 11.46
CA ALA A 240 19.50 37.53 12.01
C ALA A 240 19.79 36.05 12.35
N ILE A 241 21.03 35.61 12.12
CA ILE A 241 21.44 34.21 12.18
C ILE A 241 21.90 33.91 13.60
N ASP A 242 21.17 33.09 14.34
CA ASP A 242 21.79 32.37 15.47
C ASP A 242 22.81 31.37 14.91
N CYS A 243 24.09 31.59 15.23
CA CYS A 243 25.21 30.82 14.73
C CYS A 243 25.54 29.59 15.61
N ASP A 244 24.96 29.48 16.81
CA ASP A 244 24.94 28.26 17.63
C ASP A 244 23.65 28.13 18.45
N ASP A 245 22.61 27.56 17.81
CA ASP A 245 21.28 27.23 18.38
C ASP A 245 21.33 26.11 19.44
N PHE A 246 22.39 26.05 20.25
CA PHE A 246 22.54 25.22 21.44
C PHE A 246 23.21 26.00 22.59
N ASP A 247 23.60 27.26 22.38
CA ASP A 247 24.32 28.11 23.31
C ASP A 247 23.69 29.52 23.38
N ASP A 248 22.99 29.80 24.50
CA ASP A 248 22.28 31.06 24.75
C ASP A 248 23.18 32.30 24.86
N THR A 249 24.50 32.13 24.70
CA THR A 249 25.49 33.21 24.68
C THR A 249 26.04 33.52 23.28
N THR A 250 25.72 32.70 22.28
CA THR A 250 26.21 32.85 20.91
C THR A 250 25.06 33.23 19.97
N TYR A 251 24.86 34.52 19.76
CA TYR A 251 23.70 35.05 19.05
C TYR A 251 23.95 36.42 18.41
N PRO A 252 23.14 36.85 17.42
CA PRO A 252 23.29 38.15 16.76
C PRO A 252 23.44 39.36 17.70
N GLY A 253 24.65 39.94 17.74
CA GLY A 253 24.99 41.09 18.57
C GLY A 253 25.22 40.77 20.06
N ALA A 254 25.55 39.51 20.39
CA ALA A 254 26.14 39.15 21.67
C ALA A 254 27.51 39.83 21.84
N PRO A 255 28.04 39.95 23.07
CA PRO A 255 29.43 40.38 23.26
C PRO A 255 30.41 39.30 22.79
N GLU A 256 31.35 39.66 21.93
CA GLU A 256 32.40 38.75 21.46
C GLU A 256 33.37 38.29 22.56
N ILE A 257 33.69 36.99 22.58
CA ILE A 257 34.66 36.37 23.46
C ILE A 257 35.96 36.14 22.68
N CYS A 258 36.89 37.08 22.80
CA CYS A 258 38.09 37.17 21.95
C CYS A 258 39.21 36.12 22.18
N ASP A 259 38.90 34.94 22.75
CA ASP A 259 39.87 33.90 23.07
C ASP A 259 39.39 32.45 22.87
N ASP A 260 38.26 32.23 22.18
CA ASP A 260 37.64 30.90 22.03
C ASP A 260 37.50 30.39 20.58
N LEU A 261 37.86 31.21 19.57
CA LEU A 261 37.76 30.93 18.14
C LEU A 261 36.33 30.76 17.63
N ILE A 262 35.35 31.21 18.41
CA ILE A 262 33.92 31.24 18.07
C ILE A 262 33.58 32.67 17.58
N ASP A 263 32.52 32.76 16.79
CA ASP A 263 31.90 34.02 16.37
C ASP A 263 30.66 34.15 17.25
N ASN A 264 30.79 34.80 18.41
CA ASN A 264 29.73 34.80 19.42
C ASN A 264 28.57 35.74 19.04
N ASP A 265 28.81 36.75 18.22
CA ASP A 265 27.87 37.79 17.81
C ASP A 265 27.28 37.57 16.41
N CYS A 266 27.74 36.53 15.72
CA CYS A 266 27.29 36.05 14.42
C CYS A 266 27.44 37.08 13.28
N ASP A 267 28.46 37.95 13.33
CA ASP A 267 28.76 38.92 12.28
C ASP A 267 29.68 38.40 11.15
N PHE A 268 30.05 37.12 11.21
CA PHE A 268 31.00 36.41 10.35
C PHE A 268 32.48 36.75 10.60
N ALA A 269 32.82 37.28 11.76
CA ALA A 269 34.18 37.59 12.15
C ALA A 269 34.52 36.97 13.54
N PRO A 270 35.06 35.74 13.60
CA PRO A 270 35.48 35.18 14.88
C PRO A 270 36.77 35.85 15.40
N ASP A 271 36.83 36.08 16.72
CA ASP A 271 37.99 36.61 17.44
C ASP A 271 38.73 37.76 16.71
N CYS A 272 39.92 37.49 16.17
CA CYS A 272 40.81 38.49 15.62
C CYS A 272 40.42 38.96 14.22
N ALA A 273 39.46 38.28 13.61
CA ALA A 273 38.77 38.82 12.46
C ALA A 273 37.80 39.95 12.90
N ASP A 274 37.36 39.94 14.16
CA ASP A 274 36.38 40.86 14.72
C ASP A 274 36.99 42.23 15.09
N PRO A 275 36.41 43.35 14.61
CA PRO A 275 36.79 44.70 15.03
C PRO A 275 36.64 45.00 16.53
N GLU A 276 35.70 44.38 17.21
CA GLU A 276 35.43 44.46 18.66
C GLU A 276 36.55 43.81 19.48
N CYS A 277 37.17 42.75 18.94
CA CYS A 277 38.33 42.07 19.54
C CYS A 277 39.69 42.64 19.13
N ALA A 278 39.74 43.45 18.06
CA ALA A 278 40.97 44.04 17.54
C ALA A 278 41.73 44.98 18.51
N LEU A 279 41.13 45.35 19.65
CA LEU A 279 41.75 46.18 20.70
C LEU A 279 42.19 45.40 21.95
N THR A 280 41.84 44.11 22.05
CA THR A 280 42.22 43.25 23.17
C THR A 280 43.51 42.50 22.85
N GLN A 281 44.44 42.47 23.81
CA GLN A 281 45.80 41.93 23.66
C GLN A 281 45.86 40.40 23.57
N VAL A 282 44.72 39.71 23.44
CA VAL A 282 44.57 38.24 23.53
C VAL A 282 44.46 37.58 22.15
N CYS A 283 44.61 38.37 21.09
CA CYS A 283 44.50 37.87 19.75
C CYS A 283 45.68 36.97 19.33
N GLY A 284 45.50 35.65 19.42
CA GLY A 284 46.41 34.61 18.92
C GLY A 284 46.69 33.44 19.88
N GLY A 285 46.08 33.40 21.07
CA GLY A 285 46.35 32.36 22.08
C GLY A 285 47.30 32.83 23.19
N PRO A 286 47.70 31.95 24.13
CA PRO A 286 48.61 32.33 25.20
C PRO A 286 49.93 32.85 24.62
N ASP A 287 50.42 33.95 25.19
CA ASP A 287 51.77 34.47 24.99
C ASP A 287 52.47 34.27 26.35
N SER A 288 53.16 33.13 26.48
CA SER A 288 53.68 32.65 27.77
C SER A 288 54.82 33.50 28.33
N ASP A 289 55.57 34.20 27.47
CA ASP A 289 56.71 35.01 27.87
C ASP A 289 56.48 36.53 27.75
N GLY A 290 55.39 36.95 27.11
CA GLY A 290 54.89 38.30 27.05
C GLY A 290 55.65 39.19 26.07
N ASP A 291 56.27 38.62 25.03
CA ASP A 291 57.05 39.34 24.03
C ASP A 291 56.21 39.96 22.90
N GLY A 292 54.93 39.59 22.83
CA GLY A 292 53.97 40.09 21.86
C GLY A 292 53.77 39.18 20.65
N VAL A 293 54.37 37.99 20.62
CA VAL A 293 54.09 36.91 19.66
C VAL A 293 53.50 35.72 20.43
N VAL A 294 52.39 35.18 19.92
CA VAL A 294 51.64 34.13 20.61
C VAL A 294 52.33 32.77 20.50
N ASP A 295 52.19 31.90 21.52
CA ASP A 295 52.91 30.64 21.68
C ASP A 295 52.86 29.71 20.43
N ILE A 296 51.80 29.81 19.62
CA ILE A 296 51.63 29.02 18.39
C ILE A 296 52.49 29.52 17.22
N ASP A 297 52.75 30.83 17.18
CA ASP A 297 53.53 31.51 16.14
C ASP A 297 54.92 31.94 16.64
N ASP A 298 55.16 31.81 17.96
CA ASP A 298 56.40 32.15 18.63
C ASP A 298 57.42 31.00 18.53
N VAL A 299 58.52 31.28 17.84
CA VAL A 299 59.66 30.37 17.69
C VAL A 299 60.51 30.33 18.95
N CYS A 300 60.43 31.37 19.79
CA CYS A 300 61.29 31.64 20.93
C CYS A 300 60.48 31.82 22.22
N ASN A 301 59.85 30.75 22.70
CA ASN A 301 58.92 30.69 23.85
C ASN A 301 59.44 31.15 25.24
N ASN A 302 60.61 31.78 25.33
CA ASN A 302 61.16 32.36 26.56
C ASN A 302 61.97 33.64 26.27
N THR A 303 61.54 34.47 25.33
CA THR A 303 62.14 35.77 25.09
C THR A 303 62.17 36.57 26.40
N PRO A 304 63.34 37.12 26.79
CA PRO A 304 63.43 37.86 28.04
C PRO A 304 62.54 39.13 28.02
N PRO A 305 61.83 39.45 29.12
CA PRO A 305 60.87 40.55 29.14
C PRO A 305 61.47 41.91 28.75
N GLY A 306 60.83 42.58 27.79
CA GLY A 306 61.20 43.91 27.32
C GLY A 306 62.21 43.95 26.17
N LEU A 307 62.61 42.80 25.62
CA LEU A 307 63.23 42.71 24.30
C LEU A 307 62.15 42.89 23.23
N ALA A 308 62.48 43.64 22.18
CA ALA A 308 61.63 43.72 21.00
C ALA A 308 61.96 42.54 20.08
N VAL A 309 60.93 41.90 19.53
CA VAL A 309 61.05 40.71 18.67
C VAL A 309 60.56 40.94 17.24
N ASP A 310 60.95 40.05 16.33
CA ASP A 310 60.41 39.96 14.97
C ASP A 310 59.03 39.30 14.94
N ALA A 311 58.42 39.18 13.77
CA ALA A 311 57.08 38.59 13.61
C ALA A 311 57.00 37.09 13.93
N ALA A 312 58.11 36.45 14.28
CA ALA A 312 58.19 35.05 14.68
C ALA A 312 58.71 34.87 16.12
N GLY A 313 58.76 35.96 16.92
CA GLY A 313 59.18 35.92 18.32
C GLY A 313 60.70 35.97 18.54
N ARG A 314 61.53 36.14 17.49
CA ARG A 314 62.99 36.24 17.69
C ARG A 314 63.43 37.63 18.12
N PRO A 315 64.35 37.77 19.09
CA PRO A 315 64.93 39.06 19.46
C PRO A 315 65.46 39.85 18.25
N LEU A 316 65.14 41.16 18.17
CA LEU A 316 65.68 42.04 17.13
C LEU A 316 67.20 42.19 17.29
N GLY A 317 67.96 41.40 16.53
CA GLY A 317 69.41 41.33 16.63
C GLY A 317 69.96 39.91 16.69
N ASP A 318 69.09 38.91 16.89
CA ASP A 318 69.38 37.48 16.74
C ASP A 318 69.60 37.16 15.25
N ILE A 319 70.83 36.76 14.89
CA ILE A 319 71.24 36.51 13.50
C ILE A 319 71.40 35.03 13.21
N ASP A 320 71.79 34.23 14.19
CA ASP A 320 71.90 32.77 14.06
C ASP A 320 70.62 32.02 14.46
N HIS A 321 69.57 32.74 14.87
CA HIS A 321 68.21 32.26 15.12
C HIS A 321 68.14 31.26 16.28
N ASP A 322 68.91 31.49 17.34
CA ASP A 322 68.96 30.62 18.53
C ASP A 322 68.22 31.19 19.75
N CYS A 323 67.46 32.28 19.55
CA CYS A 323 66.57 32.91 20.52
C CYS A 323 67.29 33.66 21.66
N ASP A 324 68.52 34.12 21.45
CA ASP A 324 69.18 35.07 22.35
C ASP A 324 69.83 36.25 21.61
N THR A 325 70.52 37.12 22.36
CA THR A 325 71.32 38.21 21.78
C THR A 325 72.68 38.24 22.45
N ASP A 326 73.67 37.64 21.81
CA ASP A 326 74.99 37.44 22.40
C ASP A 326 76.17 37.81 21.47
N LEU A 327 77.36 37.32 21.81
CA LEU A 327 78.59 37.61 21.05
C LEU A 327 78.64 36.90 19.69
N ALA A 328 77.88 35.82 19.49
CA ALA A 328 77.78 35.08 18.24
C ALA A 328 77.08 35.91 17.15
N ASP A 329 76.02 36.65 17.51
CA ASP A 329 75.34 37.60 16.63
C ASP A 329 76.29 38.67 16.08
N PHE A 330 77.16 39.17 16.95
CA PHE A 330 78.09 40.24 16.59
C PHE A 330 79.23 39.76 15.67
N GLN A 331 79.61 38.48 15.78
CA GLN A 331 80.66 37.87 14.95
C GLN A 331 80.20 37.61 13.52
N LEU A 332 78.91 37.26 13.34
CA LEU A 332 78.32 37.05 12.02
C LEU A 332 78.22 38.36 11.23
N PHE A 333 77.91 39.49 11.89
CA PHE A 333 77.96 40.82 11.26
C PHE A 333 79.37 41.18 10.73
N ALA A 334 80.43 40.81 11.43
CA ALA A 334 81.81 41.15 11.07
C ALA A 334 82.34 40.36 9.86
N SER A 335 81.78 39.19 9.58
CA SER A 335 82.18 38.33 8.46
C SER A 335 81.64 38.77 7.08
N GLY A 336 80.74 39.77 7.03
CA GLY A 336 80.14 40.29 5.80
C GLY A 336 80.97 41.34 5.03
N PHE A 337 82.03 41.90 5.63
CA PHE A 337 82.88 42.93 5.01
C PHE A 337 84.26 42.39 4.61
N SER A 338 84.30 41.55 3.58
CA SER A 338 85.52 41.30 2.81
C SER A 338 85.23 41.31 1.31
N GLY A 339 85.03 42.50 0.75
CA GLY A 339 85.13 42.75 -0.68
C GLY A 339 86.50 43.36 -1.02
N PRO A 340 87.27 42.81 -1.97
CA PRO A 340 88.50 43.46 -2.44
C PRO A 340 88.22 44.46 -3.57
N LEU A 341 88.94 45.58 -3.49
CA LEU A 341 89.19 46.60 -4.52
C LEU A 341 89.90 46.02 -5.76
#